data_AF-A0A7U9PXQ4-F1
#
_entry.id   AF-A0A7U9PXQ4-F1
#
_cell.length_a   1.000
_cell.length_b   1.000
_cell.length_c   1.000
_cell.angle_alpha   90.00
_cell.angle_beta   90.00
_cell.angle_gamma   90.00
#
_symmetry.space_group_name_H-M   'P 1'
#
loop_
_entity.id
_entity.type
_entity.pdbx_description
1 polymer ?
#
loop_
_entity_poly.entity_id
_entity_poly.type
_entity_poly.pdbx_seq_one_letter_code
_entity_poly.pdbx_strand_id
1 'polypeptide(L)'
;MAAEYSRRLARRTGMLVQSVPVSHDERKRAVYRLVFATRSPYGLWVFGDTVARARDQWWKTLDAREEESGKLTLFSLRPDPEEVAERAAPEIAKNLEELLLRTRRPFKLVDRTLEVFGDHYGRVTEPAVRKAVRLLAAAGKTPSDGVGVPKIREITIYPPGLTGWPGGRRPGPPAGPAGQTAAGSGI
;
A
#
# COMPACT_ATOMS: atom_id res chain seq x y z
N MET A 1 24.96 7.09 -6.58
CA MET A 1 25.04 8.54 -6.27
C MET A 1 23.83 9.08 -5.50
N ALA A 2 22.60 9.09 -6.04
CA ALA A 2 21.45 9.70 -5.33
C ALA A 2 21.10 9.06 -3.97
N ALA A 3 21.13 7.73 -3.86
CA ALA A 3 20.84 7.04 -2.59
C ALA A 3 21.84 7.38 -1.47
N GLU A 4 23.09 7.68 -1.84
CA GLU A 4 24.11 8.08 -0.87
C GLU A 4 23.95 9.53 -0.44
N TYR A 5 23.58 10.43 -1.38
CA TYR A 5 23.19 11.80 -1.06
C TYR A 5 22.00 11.83 -0.08
N SER A 6 20.94 11.06 -0.33
CA SER A 6 19.80 10.94 0.57
C SER A 6 20.18 10.44 1.96
N ARG A 7 21.05 9.42 2.04
CA ARG A 7 21.55 8.90 3.33
C ARG A 7 22.40 9.90 4.11
N ARG A 8 23.22 10.71 3.43
CA ARG A 8 24.03 11.75 4.08
C ARG A 8 23.15 12.90 4.56
N LEU A 9 22.17 13.29 3.75
CA LEU A 9 21.20 14.33 4.10
C LEU A 9 20.38 13.92 5.34
N ALA A 10 19.83 12.70 5.36
CA ALA A 10 19.04 12.18 6.48
C ALA A 10 19.82 12.20 7.80
N ARG A 11 21.07 11.71 7.77
CA ARG A 11 21.95 11.67 8.95
C ARG A 11 22.29 13.07 9.48
N ARG A 12 22.48 14.05 8.58
CA ARG A 12 22.84 15.42 8.98
C ARG A 12 21.67 16.25 9.50
N THR A 13 20.44 15.94 9.10
CA THR A 13 19.26 16.76 9.41
C THR A 13 18.27 16.12 10.38
N GLY A 14 18.44 14.82 10.66
CA GLY A 14 17.48 14.02 11.42
C GLY A 14 16.15 13.83 10.69
N MET A 15 16.13 14.02 9.37
CA MET A 15 14.92 13.95 8.54
C MET A 15 14.79 12.58 7.86
N LEU A 16 13.55 12.18 7.61
CA LEU A 16 13.22 11.11 6.69
C LEU A 16 13.45 11.63 5.27
N VAL A 17 14.35 11.00 4.53
CA VAL A 17 14.68 11.39 3.15
C VAL A 17 14.33 10.24 2.22
N GLN A 18 13.49 10.51 1.22
CA GLN A 18 13.16 9.54 0.18
C GLN A 18 13.50 10.01 -1.21
N SER A 19 13.94 9.06 -2.04
CA SER A 19 14.25 9.29 -3.44
C SER A 19 13.31 8.49 -4.34
N VAL A 20 12.45 9.18 -5.09
CA VAL A 20 11.55 8.53 -6.05
C VAL A 20 12.09 8.71 -7.46
N PRO A 21 12.31 7.63 -8.23
CA PRO A 21 12.70 7.72 -9.62
C PRO A 21 11.53 8.22 -10.48
N VAL A 22 11.78 9.23 -11.30
CA VAL A 22 10.83 9.69 -12.32
C VAL A 22 11.31 9.16 -13.67
N SER A 23 10.53 8.26 -14.25
CA SER A 23 10.86 7.58 -15.51
C SER A 23 9.59 7.44 -16.35
N HIS A 24 9.77 7.49 -17.67
CA HIS A 24 8.76 7.17 -18.67
C HIS A 24 8.53 5.67 -18.82
N ASP A 25 9.26 4.82 -18.12
CA ASP A 25 9.07 3.36 -18.19
C ASP A 25 9.73 2.77 -16.95
N GLU A 26 9.08 1.80 -16.31
CA GLU A 26 9.64 1.09 -15.16
C GLU A 26 10.92 0.32 -15.50
N ARG A 27 11.07 -0.06 -16.78
CA ARG A 27 12.23 -0.78 -17.31
C ARG A 27 13.33 0.15 -17.84
N LYS A 28 13.08 1.46 -17.96
CA LYS A 28 14.07 2.45 -18.43
C LYS A 28 14.70 3.23 -17.28
N ARG A 29 15.90 3.75 -17.55
CA ARG A 29 16.68 4.56 -16.60
C ARG A 29 15.90 5.83 -16.25
N ALA A 30 15.81 6.16 -14.96
CA ALA A 30 15.09 7.36 -14.50
C ALA A 30 15.68 8.64 -15.13
N VAL A 31 14.81 9.50 -15.68
CA VAL A 31 15.18 10.79 -16.28
C VAL A 31 15.72 11.72 -15.21
N TYR A 32 15.11 11.70 -14.02
CA TYR A 32 15.60 12.37 -12.81
C TYR A 32 15.07 11.66 -11.56
N ARG A 33 15.66 12.00 -10.40
CA ARG A 33 15.22 11.50 -9.09
C ARG A 33 14.75 12.66 -8.24
N LEU A 34 13.50 12.59 -7.78
CA LEU A 34 12.98 13.54 -6.80
C LEU A 34 13.45 13.11 -5.41
N VAL A 35 14.06 14.04 -4.67
CA VAL A 35 14.49 13.81 -3.29
C VAL A 35 13.62 14.67 -2.37
N PHE A 36 12.86 14.03 -1.50
CA PHE A 36 12.01 14.70 -0.52
C PHE A 36 12.52 14.43 0.88
N ALA A 37 12.64 15.47 1.70
CA ALA A 37 13.10 15.39 3.07
C ALA A 37 12.03 15.99 4.01
N THR A 38 11.62 15.24 5.03
CA THR A 38 10.63 15.70 6.01
C THR A 38 10.92 15.12 7.39
N ARG A 39 10.51 15.84 8.44
CA ARG A 39 10.49 15.32 9.82
C ARG A 39 9.17 14.65 10.17
N SER A 40 8.14 14.80 9.32
CA SER A 40 6.78 14.35 9.60
C SER A 40 6.45 13.06 8.83
N PRO A 41 6.07 11.97 9.50
CA PRO A 41 5.57 10.76 8.84
C PRO A 41 4.35 11.04 7.95
N TYR A 42 3.50 11.99 8.37
CA TYR A 42 2.39 12.48 7.55
C TYR A 42 2.87 13.10 6.24
N GLY A 43 3.95 13.88 6.28
CA GLY A 43 4.55 14.47 5.08
C GLY A 43 5.03 13.41 4.08
N LEU A 44 5.60 12.29 4.56
CA LEU A 44 5.98 11.18 3.69
C LEU A 44 4.76 10.54 3.04
N TRP A 45 3.68 10.33 3.79
CA TRP A 45 2.47 9.70 3.26
C TRP A 45 1.87 10.54 2.13
N VAL A 46 1.66 11.84 2.38
CA VAL A 46 1.09 12.77 1.38
C VAL A 46 2.01 12.90 0.18
N PHE A 47 3.33 12.95 0.38
CA PHE A 47 4.27 13.01 -0.73
C PHE A 47 4.19 11.77 -1.63
N GLY A 48 4.14 10.57 -1.03
CA GLY A 48 4.01 9.32 -1.79
C GLY A 48 2.76 9.28 -2.67
N ASP A 49 1.60 9.62 -2.09
CA ASP A 49 0.33 9.67 -2.84
C ASP A 49 0.35 10.74 -3.94
N THR A 50 0.90 11.92 -3.63
CA THR A 50 0.98 13.03 -4.60
C THR A 50 1.88 12.68 -5.78
N VAL A 51 3.03 12.03 -5.53
CA VAL A 51 3.93 11.59 -6.61
C VAL A 51 3.27 10.54 -7.48
N ALA A 52 2.55 9.58 -6.90
CA ALA A 52 1.81 8.57 -7.67
C ALA A 52 0.75 9.22 -8.58
N ARG A 53 -0.02 10.19 -8.06
CA ARG A 53 -0.99 10.96 -8.86
C ARG A 53 -0.32 11.81 -9.95
N ALA A 54 0.80 12.45 -9.64
CA ALA A 54 1.54 13.27 -10.59
C ALA A 54 2.08 12.41 -11.75
N ARG A 55 2.55 11.18 -11.46
CA ARG A 55 2.95 10.22 -12.49
C ARG A 55 1.78 9.85 -13.40
N ASP A 56 0.62 9.54 -12.83
CA ASP A 56 -0.60 9.24 -13.61
C ASP A 56 -1.01 10.41 -14.51
N GLN A 57 -0.97 11.64 -13.97
CA GLN A 57 -1.31 12.84 -14.72
C GLN A 57 -0.29 13.15 -15.83
N TRP A 58 0.99 12.90 -15.57
CA TRP A 58 2.03 13.06 -16.58
C TRP A 58 1.81 12.09 -17.75
N TRP A 59 1.46 10.84 -17.45
CA TRP A 59 1.12 9.85 -18.46
C TRP A 59 -0.07 10.26 -19.32
N LYS A 60 -1.17 10.73 -18.71
CA LYS A 60 -2.32 11.28 -19.46
C LYS A 60 -1.94 12.42 -20.41
N THR A 61 -0.99 13.27 -19.99
CA THR A 61 -0.51 14.39 -20.81
C THR A 61 0.32 13.90 -22.00
N LEU A 62 1.07 12.81 -21.84
CA LEU A 62 1.82 12.19 -22.92
C LEU A 62 0.88 11.52 -23.93
N ASP A 63 -0.09 10.73 -23.44
CA ASP A 63 -1.10 10.08 -24.29
C ASP A 63 -1.83 11.13 -25.16
N ALA A 64 -2.31 12.24 -24.55
CA ALA A 64 -2.99 13.31 -25.27
C ALA A 64 -2.12 14.00 -26.33
N ARG A 65 -0.81 14.16 -26.08
CA ARG A 65 0.12 14.73 -27.06
C ARG A 65 0.40 13.78 -28.22
N GLU A 66 0.45 12.48 -27.96
CA GLU A 66 0.65 11.46 -29.01
C GLU A 66 -0.57 11.39 -29.92
N GLU A 67 -1.78 11.42 -29.35
CA GLU A 67 -3.05 11.52 -30.09
C GLU A 67 -3.10 12.78 -30.97
N GLU A 68 -2.79 13.96 -30.42
CA GLU A 68 -2.78 15.24 -31.16
C GLU A 68 -1.74 15.26 -32.30
N SER A 69 -0.62 14.55 -32.12
CA SER A 69 0.44 14.43 -33.13
C SER A 69 0.12 13.42 -34.26
N GLY A 70 -1.03 12.76 -34.22
CA GLY A 70 -1.42 11.73 -35.20
C GLY A 70 -0.60 10.43 -35.10
N LYS A 71 0.28 10.30 -34.10
CA LYS A 71 0.96 9.05 -33.76
C LYS A 71 0.02 8.20 -32.92
N LEU A 72 -0.99 7.62 -33.56
CA LEU A 72 -1.82 6.60 -32.95
C LEU A 72 -0.99 5.34 -32.73
N THR A 73 -0.31 5.22 -31.59
CA THR A 73 0.19 3.93 -31.15
C THR A 73 -1.03 3.09 -30.79
N LEU A 74 -1.31 2.04 -31.58
CA LEU A 74 -2.40 1.06 -31.36
C LEU A 74 -2.35 0.35 -29.99
N PHE A 75 -1.31 0.61 -29.19
CA PHE A 75 -1.15 0.17 -27.81
C PHE A 75 -0.60 1.33 -26.98
N SER A 76 -1.41 1.89 -26.06
CA SER A 76 -0.86 2.78 -25.03
C SER A 76 0.10 1.98 -24.15
N LEU A 77 1.37 2.39 -24.11
CA LEU A 77 2.40 1.80 -23.23
C LEU A 77 2.20 2.20 -21.76
N ARG A 78 1.17 3.00 -21.47
CA ARG A 78 0.81 3.43 -20.12
C ARG A 78 0.33 2.24 -19.29
N PRO A 79 0.95 1.99 -18.12
CA PRO A 79 0.40 1.06 -17.15
C PRO A 79 -0.92 1.60 -16.61
N ASP A 80 -2.00 0.80 -16.63
CA ASP A 80 -3.26 1.16 -15.99
C ASP A 80 -3.03 1.33 -14.47
N PRO A 81 -3.31 2.53 -13.89
CA PRO A 81 -3.18 2.76 -12.47
C PRO A 81 -3.93 1.75 -11.59
N GLU A 82 -5.08 1.25 -12.06
CA GLU A 82 -5.84 0.25 -11.32
C GLU A 82 -5.17 -1.12 -11.37
N GLU A 83 -4.67 -1.56 -12.53
CA GLU A 83 -3.89 -2.80 -12.62
C GLU A 83 -2.61 -2.74 -11.77
N VAL A 84 -1.91 -1.60 -11.78
CA VAL A 84 -0.71 -1.40 -10.95
C VAL A 84 -1.09 -1.48 -9.47
N ALA A 85 -2.21 -0.89 -9.07
CA ALA A 85 -2.71 -0.99 -7.70
C ALA A 85 -3.11 -2.42 -7.31
N GLU A 86 -3.76 -3.17 -8.21
CA GLU A 86 -4.12 -4.58 -8.00
C GLU A 86 -2.90 -5.47 -7.84
N ARG A 87 -1.85 -5.26 -8.64
CA ARG A 87 -0.59 -6.01 -8.52
C ARG A 87 0.19 -5.65 -7.25
N ALA A 88 0.13 -4.40 -6.82
CA ALA A 88 0.84 -3.94 -5.62
C ALA A 88 0.13 -4.32 -4.32
N ALA A 89 -1.21 -4.45 -4.31
CA ALA A 89 -1.98 -4.68 -3.10
C ALA A 89 -1.58 -5.97 -2.33
N PRO A 90 -1.32 -7.13 -2.97
CA PRO A 90 -0.80 -8.32 -2.29
C PRO A 90 0.56 -8.11 -1.62
N GLU A 91 1.47 -7.39 -2.27
CA GLU A 91 2.80 -7.10 -1.70
C GLU A 91 2.71 -6.12 -0.51
N ILE A 92 1.85 -5.10 -0.62
CA ILE A 92 1.56 -4.19 0.50
C ILE A 92 0.91 -4.96 1.67
N ALA A 93 0.01 -5.91 1.39
CA ALA A 93 -0.60 -6.74 2.42
C ALA A 93 0.46 -7.60 3.15
N LYS A 94 1.42 -8.15 2.41
CA LYS A 94 2.56 -8.86 2.98
C LYS A 94 3.43 -7.97 3.86
N ASN A 95 3.73 -6.74 3.41
CA ASN A 95 4.49 -5.77 4.21
C ASN A 95 3.76 -5.46 5.54
N LEU A 96 2.44 -5.28 5.50
CA LEU A 96 1.62 -5.04 6.69
C LEU A 96 1.64 -6.24 7.64
N GLU A 97 1.55 -7.46 7.11
CA GLU A 97 1.65 -8.69 7.90
C GLU A 97 3.01 -8.80 8.61
N GLU A 98 4.11 -8.64 7.88
CA GLU A 98 5.47 -8.67 8.45
C GLU A 98 5.63 -7.60 9.55
N LEU A 99 5.07 -6.41 9.32
CA LEU A 99 5.08 -5.32 10.28
C LEU A 99 4.29 -5.65 11.56
N LEU A 100 3.13 -6.32 11.44
CA LEU A 100 2.35 -6.80 12.57
C LEU A 100 3.10 -7.88 13.35
N LEU A 101 3.67 -8.87 12.65
CA LEU A 101 4.42 -9.97 13.27
C LEU A 101 5.62 -9.47 14.06
N ARG A 102 6.34 -8.47 13.53
CA ARG A 102 7.51 -7.87 14.18
C ARG A 102 7.14 -6.96 15.34
N THR A 103 6.11 -6.13 15.19
CA THR A 103 5.78 -5.10 16.19
C THR A 103 4.91 -5.65 17.32
N ARG A 104 4.02 -6.60 17.02
CA ARG A 104 3.02 -7.19 17.94
C ARG A 104 2.17 -6.16 18.70
N ARG A 105 2.05 -4.95 18.17
CA ARG A 105 1.28 -3.85 18.74
C ARG A 105 0.48 -3.16 17.64
N PRO A 106 -0.67 -2.54 17.97
CA PRO A 106 -1.38 -1.72 17.01
C PRO A 106 -0.51 -0.58 16.50
N PHE A 107 -0.65 -0.24 15.22
CA PHE A 107 0.02 0.91 14.63
C PHE A 107 -0.88 1.61 13.61
N LYS A 108 -0.70 2.92 13.49
CA LYS A 108 -1.36 3.74 12.46
C LYS A 108 -0.56 3.67 11.17
N LEU A 109 -1.25 3.56 10.02
CA LEU A 109 -0.57 3.42 8.73
C LEU A 109 0.39 4.58 8.42
N VAL A 110 -0.02 5.82 8.73
CA VAL A 110 0.80 7.02 8.51
C VAL A 110 2.14 7.01 9.24
N ASP A 111 2.21 6.38 10.41
CA ASP A 111 3.42 6.35 11.23
C ASP A 111 4.47 5.39 10.67
N ARG A 112 4.06 4.46 9.80
CA ARG A 112 4.90 3.42 9.20
C ARG A 112 4.90 3.48 7.67
N THR A 113 4.67 4.67 7.11
CA THR A 113 4.51 4.90 5.65
C THR A 113 5.48 4.12 4.78
N LEU A 114 6.80 4.20 5.02
CA LEU A 114 7.78 3.54 4.15
C LEU A 114 7.73 2.02 4.25
N GLU A 115 7.41 1.49 5.43
CA GLU A 115 7.27 0.05 5.65
C GLU A 115 5.97 -0.47 5.03
N VAL A 116 4.89 0.33 5.07
CA VAL A 116 3.61 -0.01 4.41
C VAL A 116 3.79 -0.10 2.90
N PHE A 117 4.29 0.96 2.27
CA PHE A 117 4.40 1.02 0.81
C PHE A 117 5.58 0.21 0.26
N GLY A 118 6.67 0.08 1.01
CA GLY A 118 7.89 -0.61 0.56
C GLY A 118 8.37 -0.08 -0.80
N ASP A 119 8.59 -1.01 -1.74
CA ASP A 119 9.05 -0.70 -3.10
C ASP A 119 8.02 0.03 -3.98
N HIS A 120 6.76 0.08 -3.53
CA HIS A 120 5.65 0.76 -4.22
C HIS A 120 5.50 2.23 -3.81
N TYR A 121 6.38 2.74 -2.94
CA TYR A 121 6.33 4.12 -2.50
C TYR A 121 6.49 5.10 -3.68
N GLY A 122 5.51 5.99 -3.85
CA GLY A 122 5.46 6.94 -4.96
C GLY A 122 5.04 6.34 -6.31
N ARG A 123 4.66 5.05 -6.36
CA ARG A 123 4.14 4.38 -7.56
C ARG A 123 2.64 4.16 -7.48
N VAL A 124 2.13 3.85 -6.30
CA VAL A 124 0.70 3.61 -6.05
C VAL A 124 0.10 4.64 -5.11
N THR A 125 -1.20 4.85 -5.26
CA THR A 125 -1.98 5.80 -4.46
C THR A 125 -2.57 5.14 -3.21
N GLU A 126 -3.10 5.94 -2.28
CA GLU A 126 -3.72 5.46 -1.03
C GLU A 126 -4.74 4.31 -1.23
N PRO A 127 -5.59 4.28 -2.27
CA PRO A 127 -6.53 3.19 -2.51
C PRO A 127 -5.91 1.79 -2.58
N ALA A 128 -4.68 1.65 -3.10
CA ALA A 128 -3.99 0.36 -3.11
C ALA A 128 -3.74 -0.16 -1.69
N VAL A 129 -3.43 0.74 -0.75
CA VAL A 129 -3.27 0.39 0.66
C VAL A 129 -4.60 -0.02 1.28
N ARG A 130 -5.71 0.65 0.94
CA ARG A 130 -7.04 0.22 1.41
C ARG A 130 -7.40 -1.16 0.89
N LYS A 131 -7.10 -1.47 -0.37
CA LYS A 131 -7.26 -2.82 -0.95
C LYS A 131 -6.41 -3.84 -0.16
N ALA A 132 -5.15 -3.53 0.10
CA ALA A 132 -4.26 -4.38 0.90
C ALA A 132 -4.76 -4.65 2.33
N VAL A 133 -5.28 -3.64 3.03
CA VAL A 133 -5.88 -3.80 4.37
C VAL A 133 -7.08 -4.76 4.31
N ARG A 134 -7.94 -4.63 3.30
CA ARG A 134 -9.07 -5.55 3.09
C ARG A 134 -8.63 -6.97 2.81
N LEU A 135 -7.60 -7.17 1.99
CA LEU A 135 -7.01 -8.50 1.73
C LEU A 135 -6.49 -9.13 3.03
N LEU A 136 -5.80 -8.35 3.86
CA LEU A 136 -5.25 -8.83 5.13
C LEU A 136 -6.36 -9.20 6.13
N ALA A 137 -7.44 -8.41 6.17
CA ALA A 137 -8.61 -8.70 7.01
C ALA A 137 -9.39 -9.92 6.53
N ALA A 138 -9.59 -10.06 5.21
CA ALA A 138 -10.24 -11.22 4.61
C ALA A 138 -9.47 -12.52 4.87
N ALA A 139 -8.13 -12.45 4.95
CA ALA A 139 -7.28 -13.57 5.33
C ALA A 139 -7.28 -13.87 6.84
N GLY A 140 -8.02 -13.12 7.66
CA GLY A 140 -8.08 -13.29 9.12
C GLY A 140 -6.81 -12.88 9.86
N LYS A 141 -5.87 -12.21 9.17
CA LYS A 141 -4.56 -11.83 9.73
C LYS A 141 -4.62 -10.53 10.55
N THR A 142 -5.68 -9.77 10.39
CA THR A 142 -6.00 -8.61 11.24
C THR A 142 -7.52 -8.50 11.41
N PRO A 143 -8.02 -8.06 12.57
CA PRO A 143 -9.43 -7.69 12.72
C PRO A 143 -9.75 -6.33 12.07
N SER A 144 -8.76 -5.60 11.57
CA SER A 144 -8.92 -4.24 11.03
C SER A 144 -9.21 -4.27 9.52
N ASP A 145 -10.43 -3.96 9.12
CA ASP A 145 -10.87 -3.90 7.71
C ASP A 145 -10.82 -2.47 7.10
N GLY A 146 -10.55 -1.46 7.94
CA GLY A 146 -10.51 -0.06 7.55
C GLY A 146 -11.88 0.54 7.20
N VAL A 147 -12.98 -0.14 7.51
CA VAL A 147 -14.36 0.35 7.32
C VAL A 147 -14.65 1.44 8.34
N GLY A 148 -15.39 2.48 7.92
CA GLY A 148 -15.74 3.62 8.79
C GLY A 148 -14.62 4.64 9.03
N VAL A 149 -13.40 4.39 8.53
CA VAL A 149 -12.29 5.35 8.62
C VAL A 149 -12.22 6.20 7.33
N PRO A 150 -12.47 7.52 7.40
CA PRO A 150 -12.58 8.37 6.21
C PRO A 150 -11.24 8.51 5.48
N LYS A 151 -10.14 8.65 6.22
CA LYS A 151 -8.79 8.84 5.67
C LYS A 151 -8.00 7.54 5.80
N ILE A 152 -7.50 7.01 4.68
CA ILE A 152 -6.81 5.71 4.63
C ILE A 152 -5.59 5.73 5.56
N ARG A 153 -4.80 6.79 5.52
CA ARG A 153 -3.64 7.01 6.41
C ARG A 153 -3.95 6.95 7.91
N GLU A 154 -5.21 7.16 8.29
CA GLU A 154 -5.64 7.16 9.68
C GLU A 154 -6.09 5.78 10.19
N ILE A 155 -6.15 4.78 9.31
CA ILE A 155 -6.46 3.41 9.70
C ILE A 155 -5.38 2.93 10.69
N THR A 156 -5.84 2.37 11.79
CA THR A 156 -5.00 1.68 12.77
C THR A 156 -5.16 0.18 12.55
N ILE A 157 -4.06 -0.51 12.32
CA ILE A 157 -4.03 -1.96 12.11
C ILE A 157 -3.70 -2.62 13.45
N TYR A 158 -4.52 -3.60 13.82
CA TYR A 158 -4.36 -4.35 15.06
C TYR A 158 -3.82 -5.75 14.75
N PRO A 159 -2.94 -6.32 15.60
CA PRO A 159 -2.49 -7.69 15.44
C PRO A 159 -3.64 -8.67 15.77
N PRO A 160 -3.57 -9.90 15.21
CA PRO A 160 -4.61 -10.90 15.45
C PRO A 160 -4.64 -11.31 16.93
N GLY A 161 -5.83 -11.54 17.47
CA GLY A 161 -6.04 -11.98 18.85
C GLY A 161 -5.94 -10.89 19.92
N LEU A 162 -5.69 -9.61 19.55
CA LEU A 162 -5.63 -8.53 20.52
C LEU A 162 -7.05 -8.06 20.91
N THR A 163 -7.44 -8.38 22.15
CA THR A 163 -8.69 -7.94 22.79
C THR A 163 -8.62 -6.43 23.04
N GLY A 164 -9.36 -5.65 22.24
CA GLY A 164 -9.35 -4.19 22.32
C GLY A 164 -9.81 -3.45 21.06
N TRP A 165 -10.12 -4.17 19.97
CA TRP A 165 -10.72 -3.57 18.77
C TRP A 165 -12.11 -2.97 19.10
N PRO A 166 -12.32 -1.65 18.93
CA PRO A 166 -13.56 -0.95 19.33
C PRO A 166 -14.78 -1.27 18.45
N GLY A 167 -14.63 -2.04 17.36
CA GLY A 167 -15.69 -2.34 16.40
C GLY A 167 -16.09 -3.82 16.31
N GLY A 168 -15.92 -4.60 17.38
CA GLY A 168 -16.02 -6.06 17.34
C GLY A 168 -17.40 -6.63 16.96
N ARG A 169 -17.58 -7.00 15.69
CA ARG A 169 -18.30 -8.24 15.35
C ARG A 169 -17.24 -9.34 15.32
N ARG A 170 -17.35 -10.35 16.20
CA ARG A 170 -16.44 -11.51 16.18
C ARG A 170 -16.52 -12.16 14.80
N PRO A 171 -15.40 -12.52 14.14
CA PRO A 171 -15.47 -13.48 13.05
C PRO A 171 -16.08 -14.76 13.62
N GLY A 172 -17.19 -15.21 13.03
CA GLY A 172 -17.86 -16.45 13.42
C GLY A 172 -16.89 -17.63 13.33
N PRO A 173 -17.08 -18.69 14.15
CA PRO A 173 -16.23 -19.86 14.07
C PRO A 173 -16.26 -20.42 12.64
N PRO A 174 -15.13 -20.97 12.13
CA PRO A 174 -15.13 -21.66 10.85
C PRO A 174 -16.18 -22.77 10.92
N ALA A 175 -17.03 -22.86 9.89
CA ALA A 175 -18.04 -23.90 9.79
C ALA A 175 -17.36 -25.27 9.91
N GLY A 176 -17.53 -25.91 11.06
CA GLY A 176 -17.08 -27.28 11.27
C GLY A 176 -17.83 -28.21 10.32
N PRO A 177 -17.21 -29.33 9.89
CA PRO A 177 -17.86 -30.27 8.98
C PRO A 177 -19.16 -30.78 9.61
N ALA A 178 -20.24 -30.71 8.83
CA ALA A 178 -21.56 -31.20 9.21
C ALA A 178 -21.46 -32.62 9.75
N GLY A 179 -21.96 -32.80 10.98
CA GLY A 179 -21.96 -34.08 11.67
C GLY A 179 -22.65 -35.15 10.83
N GLN A 180 -21.88 -36.18 10.46
CA GLN A 180 -22.45 -37.48 10.14
C GLN A 180 -23.05 -38.03 11.43
N THR A 181 -24.37 -38.09 11.45
CA THR A 181 -25.15 -38.77 12.48
C THR A 181 -24.78 -40.25 12.45
N ALA A 182 -24.04 -40.70 13.47
CA ALA A 182 -23.94 -42.11 13.81
C ALA A 182 -25.32 -42.58 14.30
N ALA A 183 -26.03 -43.33 13.46
CA ALA A 183 -27.15 -44.14 13.88
C ALA A 183 -26.60 -45.40 14.55
N GLY A 184 -26.84 -45.52 15.85
CA GLY A 184 -26.44 -46.69 16.64
C GLY A 184 -27.11 -46.69 18.02
N SER A 185 -28.28 -47.31 18.11
CA SER A 185 -28.89 -47.94 19.30
C SER A 185 -30.25 -48.49 18.84
N GLY A 186 -30.65 -49.75 19.00
CA GLY A 186 -30.20 -50.85 19.85
C GLY A 186 -31.46 -51.58 20.35
N ILE A 187 -31.37 -52.91 20.45
CA ILE A 187 -32.36 -53.89 21.00
C ILE A 187 -33.39 -54.43 20.00
#